data_AF-A0AAU6LS60-F1
#
_entry.id   AF-A0AAU6LS60-F1
#
_cell.length_a   1.000
_cell.length_b   1.000
_cell.length_c   1.000
_cell.angle_alpha   90.00
_cell.angle_beta   90.00
_cell.angle_gamma   90.00
#
_symmetry.space_group_name_H-M   'P 1'
#
loop_
_entity.id
_entity.type
_entity.pdbx_description
1 polymer ?
#
loop_
_entity_poly.entity_id
_entity_poly.type
_entity_poly.pdbx_seq_one_letter_code
_entity_poly.pdbx_strand_id
1 'polypeptide(L)'
;MADLKHITDALRTEAGMWDKQSASMGEVSRAADGMRLTRLEAGLFQLVVTNYNEAIDHISARCSEGESRMAEVADALVKNANAYDNHEAETTKSVEDAY
;
A
#
# COMPACT_ATOMS: atom_id res chain seq x y z
N MET A 1 27.22 9.71 -5.55
CA MET A 1 26.49 10.85 -6.12
C MET A 1 25.56 10.45 -7.25
N ALA A 2 25.93 10.41 -8.53
CA ALA A 2 24.97 10.13 -9.60
C ALA A 2 24.24 8.77 -9.45
N ASP A 3 24.96 7.75 -9.02
CA ASP A 3 24.42 6.39 -8.83
C ASP A 3 23.52 6.27 -7.59
N LEU A 4 23.88 6.93 -6.49
CA LEU A 4 23.06 6.92 -5.27
C LEU A 4 21.74 7.67 -5.46
N LYS A 5 21.80 8.84 -6.10
CA LYS A 5 20.60 9.60 -6.46
C LYS A 5 19.68 8.80 -7.38
N HIS A 6 20.25 8.07 -8.34
CA HIS A 6 19.47 7.19 -9.20
C HIS A 6 18.75 6.08 -8.41
N ILE A 7 19.42 5.48 -7.43
CA ILE A 7 18.83 4.48 -6.53
C ILE A 7 17.72 5.10 -5.67
N THR A 8 17.93 6.27 -5.07
CA THR A 8 16.91 6.89 -4.20
C THR A 8 15.69 7.37 -4.99
N ASP A 9 15.86 7.82 -6.23
CA ASP A 9 14.76 8.12 -7.15
C ASP A 9 13.98 6.86 -7.56
N ALA A 10 14.66 5.73 -7.79
CA ALA A 10 14.02 4.45 -8.07
C ALA A 10 13.19 3.96 -6.87
N LEU A 11 13.75 4.02 -5.65
CA LEU A 11 13.02 3.66 -4.42
C LEU A 11 11.74 4.50 -4.24
N ARG A 12 11.80 5.81 -4.52
CA ARG A 12 10.64 6.69 -4.46
C ARG A 12 9.60 6.37 -5.52
N THR A 13 10.05 6.00 -6.71
CA THR A 13 9.17 5.58 -7.81
C THR A 13 8.41 4.30 -7.44
N GLU A 14 9.12 3.31 -6.90
CA GLU A 14 8.51 2.08 -6.42
C GLU A 14 7.56 2.33 -5.24
N ALA A 15 7.94 3.18 -4.28
CA ALA A 15 7.07 3.56 -3.18
C ALA A 15 5.73 4.15 -3.68
N GLY A 16 5.79 5.06 -4.66
CA GLY A 16 4.59 5.63 -5.28
C GLY A 16 3.75 4.61 -6.03
N MET A 17 4.35 3.52 -6.54
CA MET A 17 3.59 2.41 -7.14
C MET A 17 2.87 1.58 -6.07
N TRP A 18 3.55 1.26 -4.96
CA TRP A 18 2.96 0.53 -3.85
C TRP A 18 1.82 1.31 -3.18
N ASP A 19 1.97 2.62 -3.00
CA ASP A 19 0.93 3.49 -2.45
C ASP A 19 -0.33 3.53 -3.34
N LYS A 20 -0.15 3.63 -4.66
CA LYS A 20 -1.29 3.55 -5.62
C LYS A 20 -2.00 2.19 -5.55
N GLN A 21 -1.25 1.10 -5.43
CA GLN A 21 -1.84 -0.24 -5.31
C GLN A 21 -2.55 -0.41 -3.96
N SER A 22 -2.01 0.15 -2.88
CA SER A 22 -2.66 0.21 -1.57
C SER A 22 -4.04 0.87 -1.66
N ALA A 23 -4.09 2.08 -2.26
CA ALA A 23 -5.35 2.80 -2.46
C ALA A 23 -6.36 1.99 -3.28
N SER A 24 -5.91 1.32 -4.35
CA SER A 24 -6.75 0.46 -5.18
C SER A 24 -7.31 -0.73 -4.39
N MET A 25 -6.50 -1.37 -3.53
CA MET A 25 -7.00 -2.42 -2.64
C MET A 25 -8.07 -1.91 -1.67
N GLY A 26 -7.88 -0.71 -1.11
CA GLY A 26 -8.88 -0.08 -0.26
C GLY A 26 -10.20 0.19 -0.99
N GLU A 27 -10.13 0.62 -2.25
CA GLU A 27 -11.32 0.81 -3.10
C GLU A 27 -12.05 -0.49 -3.37
N VAL A 28 -11.33 -1.57 -3.69
CA VAL A 28 -11.93 -2.90 -3.90
C VAL A 28 -12.57 -3.42 -2.62
N SER A 29 -11.92 -3.24 -1.46
CA SER A 29 -12.47 -3.61 -0.16
C SER A 29 -13.82 -2.93 0.10
N ARG A 30 -13.86 -1.61 -0.06
CA ARG A 30 -15.10 -0.82 0.12
C ARG A 30 -16.19 -1.20 -0.88
N ALA A 31 -15.82 -1.49 -2.12
CA ALA A 31 -16.76 -1.93 -3.14
C ALA A 31 -17.36 -3.31 -2.81
N ALA A 32 -16.52 -4.26 -2.37
CA ALA A 32 -16.97 -5.59 -1.94
C ALA A 32 -17.91 -5.50 -0.74
N ASP A 33 -17.57 -4.72 0.28
CA ASP A 33 -18.45 -4.48 1.44
C ASP A 33 -19.81 -3.89 1.02
N GLY A 34 -19.82 -2.98 0.05
CA GLY A 34 -21.03 -2.40 -0.51
C GLY A 34 -21.95 -3.39 -1.25
N MET A 35 -21.44 -4.57 -1.60
CA MET A 35 -22.23 -5.63 -2.24
C MET A 35 -23.00 -6.51 -1.25
N ARG A 36 -22.84 -6.29 0.06
CA ARG A 36 -23.46 -7.11 1.11
C ARG A 36 -24.99 -7.05 1.01
N LEU A 37 -25.62 -8.22 1.07
CA LEU A 37 -27.07 -8.33 1.02
C LEU A 37 -27.65 -8.58 2.42
N THR A 38 -28.67 -7.83 2.77
CA THR A 38 -29.58 -8.20 3.85
C THR A 38 -30.47 -9.35 3.42
N ARG A 39 -31.05 -10.03 4.41
CA ARG A 39 -32.11 -11.01 4.15
C ARG A 39 -33.30 -10.38 3.44
N LEU A 40 -33.66 -9.13 3.72
CA LEU A 40 -34.79 -8.51 3.01
C LEU A 40 -34.48 -8.32 1.51
N GLU A 41 -33.30 -7.81 1.18
CA GLU A 41 -32.88 -7.53 -0.20
C GLU A 41 -32.73 -8.80 -1.04
N ALA A 42 -32.33 -9.91 -0.41
CA ALA A 42 -32.14 -11.18 -1.12
C ALA A 42 -33.45 -11.92 -1.48
N GLY A 43 -34.57 -11.58 -0.84
CA GLY A 43 -35.88 -12.16 -1.17
C GLY A 43 -35.87 -13.69 -1.21
N LEU A 44 -36.22 -14.29 -2.35
CA LEU A 44 -36.29 -15.75 -2.53
C LEU A 44 -34.92 -16.45 -2.43
N PHE A 45 -33.80 -15.72 -2.51
CA PHE A 45 -32.44 -16.26 -2.47
C PHE A 45 -31.86 -16.32 -1.04
N GLN A 46 -32.70 -16.40 0.00
CA GLN A 46 -32.26 -16.48 1.41
C GLN A 46 -31.22 -17.57 1.68
N LEU A 47 -31.32 -18.70 0.98
CA LEU A 47 -30.47 -19.87 1.23
C LEU A 47 -29.01 -19.62 0.83
N VAL A 48 -28.73 -18.67 -0.06
CA VAL A 48 -27.36 -18.38 -0.52
C VAL A 48 -26.76 -17.12 0.11
N VAL A 49 -27.58 -16.29 0.78
CA VAL A 49 -27.14 -15.03 1.40
C VAL A 49 -25.97 -15.20 2.35
N THR A 50 -26.00 -16.24 3.18
CA THR A 50 -24.93 -16.48 4.16
C THR A 50 -23.60 -16.69 3.44
N ASN A 51 -23.52 -17.68 2.54
CA ASN A 51 -22.30 -17.99 1.81
C ASN A 51 -21.83 -16.82 0.93
N TYR A 52 -22.76 -16.08 0.34
CA TYR A 52 -22.47 -14.88 -0.44
C TYR A 52 -21.82 -13.79 0.42
N ASN A 53 -22.42 -13.48 1.58
CA ASN A 53 -21.87 -12.49 2.49
C ASN A 53 -20.54 -12.95 3.12
N GLU A 54 -20.35 -14.25 3.38
CA GLU A 54 -19.07 -14.80 3.83
C GLU A 54 -17.97 -14.64 2.77
N ALA A 55 -18.29 -14.79 1.49
CA ALA A 55 -17.34 -14.53 0.40
C ALA A 55 -16.97 -13.04 0.34
N ILE A 56 -17.94 -12.15 0.54
CA ILE A 56 -17.69 -10.70 0.67
C ILE A 56 -16.75 -10.44 1.85
N ASP A 57 -17.06 -10.96 3.04
CA ASP A 57 -16.24 -10.78 4.25
C ASP A 57 -14.79 -11.21 4.01
N HIS A 58 -14.59 -12.34 3.32
CA HIS A 58 -13.25 -12.82 2.97
C HIS A 58 -12.52 -11.89 1.99
N ILE A 59 -13.18 -11.45 0.93
CA ILE A 59 -12.59 -10.57 -0.09
C ILE A 59 -12.23 -9.22 0.53
N SER A 60 -13.17 -8.58 1.22
CA SER A 60 -12.95 -7.28 1.86
C SER A 60 -11.83 -7.35 2.89
N ALA A 61 -11.78 -8.39 3.73
CA ALA A 61 -10.71 -8.56 4.70
C ALA A 61 -9.33 -8.69 4.04
N ARG A 62 -9.21 -9.49 2.97
CA ARG A 62 -7.94 -9.66 2.25
C ARG A 62 -7.52 -8.39 1.52
N CYS A 63 -8.46 -7.65 0.95
CA CYS A 63 -8.18 -6.35 0.33
C CYS A 63 -7.76 -5.31 1.37
N SER A 64 -8.41 -5.25 2.52
CA SER A 64 -8.02 -4.36 3.63
C SER A 64 -6.62 -4.69 4.19
N GLU A 65 -6.30 -5.97 4.33
CA GLU A 65 -4.93 -6.39 4.68
C GLU A 65 -3.92 -5.97 3.61
N GLY A 66 -4.27 -6.14 2.32
CA GLY A 66 -3.47 -5.71 1.19
C GLY A 66 -3.19 -4.20 1.20
N GLU A 67 -4.22 -3.37 1.40
CA GLU A 67 -4.10 -1.91 1.54
C GLU A 67 -3.07 -1.56 2.61
N SER A 68 -3.20 -2.12 3.81
CA SER A 68 -2.28 -1.87 4.92
C SER A 68 -0.84 -2.30 4.61
N ARG A 69 -0.64 -3.54 4.15
CA ARG A 69 0.71 -4.07 3.86
C ARG A 69 1.41 -3.35 2.73
N MET A 70 0.67 -2.94 1.69
CA MET A 70 1.24 -2.18 0.58
C MET A 70 1.66 -0.77 1.01
N ALA A 71 0.88 -0.11 1.89
CA ALA A 71 1.26 1.17 2.48
C ALA A 71 2.52 1.04 3.35
N GLU A 72 2.64 -0.03 4.15
CA GLU A 72 3.85 -0.31 4.94
C GLU A 72 5.10 -0.46 4.06
N VAL A 73 4.97 -1.11 2.89
CA VAL A 73 6.08 -1.24 1.92
C VAL A 73 6.45 0.13 1.33
N ALA A 74 5.47 0.92 0.91
CA ALA A 74 5.71 2.27 0.39
C ALA A 74 6.46 3.15 1.42
N ASP A 75 6.00 3.13 2.67
CA ASP A 75 6.64 3.85 3.78
C ASP A 75 8.09 3.40 4.01
N ALA A 76 8.35 2.09 3.97
CA ALA A 76 9.69 1.54 4.15
C ALA A 76 10.64 1.99 3.04
N LEU A 77 10.17 2.00 1.79
CA LEU A 77 10.95 2.47 0.63
C LEU A 77 11.28 3.96 0.74
N VAL A 78 10.31 4.80 1.12
CA VAL A 78 10.54 6.24 1.35
C VAL A 78 11.54 6.47 2.48
N LYS A 79 11.40 5.75 3.60
CA LYS A 79 12.33 5.84 4.73
C LYS A 79 13.76 5.49 4.31
N ASN A 80 13.93 4.42 3.53
CA ASN A 80 15.23 4.01 3.02
C ASN A 80 15.84 5.05 2.07
N ALA A 81 15.05 5.58 1.13
CA ALA A 81 15.51 6.63 0.22
C ALA A 81 16.01 7.87 0.97
N ASN A 82 15.27 8.31 1.99
CA ASN A 82 15.66 9.45 2.82
C ASN A 82 16.91 9.16 3.67
N ALA A 83 17.07 7.94 4.18
CA ALA A 83 18.26 7.55 4.92
C ALA A 83 19.53 7.61 4.05
N TYR A 84 19.45 7.12 2.81
CA TYR A 84 20.56 7.20 1.86
C TYR A 84 20.93 8.64 1.50
N ASP A 85 19.95 9.49 1.19
CA ASP A 85 20.20 10.90 0.84
C ASP A 85 20.81 11.67 2.02
N ASN A 86 20.33 11.43 3.25
CA ASN A 86 20.89 12.08 4.45
C ASN A 86 22.34 11.64 4.68
N HIS A 87 22.63 10.35 4.56
CA HIS A 87 23.99 9.83 4.72
C HIS A 87 24.95 10.41 3.67
N GLU A 88 24.49 10.60 2.42
CA GLU A 88 25.30 11.25 1.38
C GLU A 88 25.57 12.72 1.68
N ALA A 89 24.57 13.46 2.16
CA ALA A 89 24.74 14.85 2.55
C ALA A 89 25.72 15.02 3.71
N GLU A 90 25.62 14.18 4.75
CA GLU A 90 26.53 14.17 5.90
C GLU A 90 27.97 13.83 5.50
N THR A 91 28.14 12.81 4.66
CA THR A 91 29.46 12.39 4.17
C THR A 91 30.10 13.49 3.31
N THR A 92 29.33 14.10 2.40
CA THR A 92 29.81 15.19 1.54
C THR A 92 30.32 16.35 2.37
N LYS A 93 29.51 16.80 3.34
CA LYS A 93 29.88 17.88 4.26
C LYS A 93 31.15 17.54 5.05
N SER A 94 31.25 16.32 5.58
CA SER A 94 32.43 15.89 6.34
C SER A 94 33.71 15.88 5.49
N VAL A 95 33.61 15.60 4.19
CA VAL A 95 34.76 15.63 3.28
C VAL A 95 35.15 17.08 2.95
N GLU A 96 34.19 17.95 2.67
CA GLU A 96 34.41 19.38 2.44
C GLU A 96 35.00 20.10 3.66
N ASP A 97 34.61 19.73 4.88
CA ASP A 97 35.17 20.31 6.11
C ASP A 97 36.62 19.83 6.39
N ALA A 98 37.04 18.70 5.80
CA ALA A 98 38.33 18.06 6.09
C ALA A 98 39.47 18.45 5.12
N TYR A 99 39.15 18.99 3.95
CA TYR A 99 40.10 19.33 2.88
C TYR A 99 39.84 20.71 2.30
#